data_AF-S4MST7-F1
#
_entry.id   AF-S4MST7-F1
#
_cell.length_a   1.000
_cell.length_b   1.000
_cell.length_c   1.000
_cell.angle_alpha   90.00
_cell.angle_beta   90.00
_cell.angle_gamma   90.00
#
_symmetry.space_group_name_H-M   'P 1'
#
loop_
_entity.id
_entity.type
_entity.pdbx_description
1 polymer ?
#
loop_
_entity_poly.entity_id
_entity_poly.type
_entity_poly.pdbx_seq_one_letter_code
_entity_poly.pdbx_strand_id
1 'polypeptide(L)' 'MLSTLWHAIDLDFGLTVLADACLDTDPEVHTMLTEKLFPQWADVLAVEDWLKAIAPQ' A
#
# COMPACT_ATOMS: atom_id res chain seq x y z
N MET A 1 1.67 -9.22 -2.81
CA MET A 1 1.14 -7.84 -2.78
C MET A 1 1.22 -7.15 -4.15
N LEU A 2 2.39 -7.13 -4.80
CA LEU A 2 2.60 -6.44 -6.08
C LEU A 2 1.62 -6.81 -7.20
N SER A 3 1.35 -8.10 -7.42
CA SER A 3 0.45 -8.54 -8.50
C SER A 3 -1.00 -8.06 -8.32
N THR A 4 -1.50 -8.11 -7.09
CA THR A 4 -2.86 -7.63 -6.75
C THR A 4 -2.97 -6.12 -6.94
N LEU A 5 -1.93 -5.37 -6.54
CA LEU A 5 -1.90 -3.92 -6.71
C LEU A 5 -1.95 -3.54 -8.20
N TRP A 6 -1.12 -4.16 -9.05
CA TRP A 6 -1.17 -3.92 -10.49
C TRP A 6 -2.54 -4.24 -11.10
N HIS A 7 -3.11 -5.39 -10.75
CA HIS A 7 -4.43 -5.75 -11.24
C HIS A 7 -5.50 -4.74 -10.83
N ALA A 8 -5.40 -4.18 -9.61
CA ALA A 8 -6.37 -3.20 -9.15
C ALA A 8 -6.17 -1.81 -9.77
N ILE A 9 -4.94 -1.44 -10.14
CA ILE A 9 -4.63 -0.26 -10.97
C ILE A 9 -5.28 -0.43 -12.35
N ASP A 10 -5.12 -1.59 -12.98
CA ASP A 10 -5.71 -1.88 -14.31
C ASP A 10 -7.25 -1.80 -14.31
N LEU A 11 -7.87 -1.99 -13.14
CA LEU A 11 -9.32 -1.89 -12.93
C LEU A 11 -9.77 -0.49 -12.45
N ASP A 12 -8.88 0.49 -12.43
CA ASP A 12 -9.15 1.88 -12.01
C ASP A 12 -9.67 2.02 -10.56
N PHE A 13 -9.25 1.15 -9.64
CA PHE A 13 -9.60 1.30 -8.22
C PHE A 13 -8.81 2.43 -7.55
N GLY A 14 -9.45 3.10 -6.59
CA GLY A 14 -8.74 3.93 -5.61
C GLY A 14 -8.02 3.02 -4.60
N LEU A 15 -6.70 3.16 -4.48
CA LEU A 15 -5.85 2.22 -3.75
C LEU A 15 -5.17 2.84 -2.53
N THR A 16 -5.19 2.08 -1.45
CA THR A 16 -4.41 2.33 -0.24
C THR A 16 -3.66 1.06 0.14
N VAL A 17 -2.35 1.17 0.33
CA VAL A 17 -1.46 0.11 0.78
C VAL A 17 -1.10 0.34 2.24
N LEU A 18 -1.30 -0.69 3.06
CA LEU A 18 -0.94 -0.69 4.48
C LEU A 18 0.46 -1.28 4.63
N ALA A 19 1.48 -0.42 4.76
CA ALA A 19 2.89 -0.83 4.68
C ALA A 19 3.28 -1.84 5.76
N ASP A 20 2.78 -1.64 6.98
CA ASP A 20 3.02 -2.47 8.17
C ASP A 20 2.12 -3.72 8.26
N ALA A 21 1.18 -3.90 7.33
CA ALA A 21 0.34 -5.09 7.24
C ALA A 21 0.77 -6.05 6.13
N CYS A 22 1.92 -5.81 5.49
CA CYS A 22 2.40 -6.56 4.34
C CYS A 22 3.74 -7.23 4.64
N LEU A 23 3.87 -8.49 4.22
CA LEU A 23 5.10 -9.27 4.35
C LEU A 23 5.67 -9.57 2.96
N ASP A 24 6.91 -9.16 2.75
CA ASP A 24 7.71 -9.55 1.60
C ASP A 24 8.92 -10.37 2.08
N THR A 25 9.40 -11.28 1.23
CA THR A 25 10.49 -12.22 1.58
C THR A 25 11.83 -11.53 1.82
N ASP A 26 12.03 -10.35 1.24
CA ASP A 26 13.25 -9.56 1.34
C ASP A 26 12.89 -8.16 1.87
N PRO A 27 13.49 -7.71 3.00
CA PRO A 27 13.29 -6.37 3.53
C PRO A 27 13.61 -5.25 2.54
N GLU A 28 14.63 -5.41 1.67
CA GLU A 28 14.97 -4.39 0.67
C GLU A 28 13.89 -4.27 -0.40
N VAL A 29 13.27 -5.41 -0.78
CA VAL A 29 12.13 -5.42 -1.69
C VAL A 29 10.94 -4.72 -1.04
N HIS A 30 10.67 -5.02 0.23
CA HIS A 30 9.59 -4.35 0.98
C HIS A 30 9.76 -2.83 0.93
N THR A 31 10.93 -2.32 1.31
CA THR A 31 11.25 -0.88 1.30
C THR A 31 11.14 -0.28 -0.11
N MET A 32 11.67 -0.95 -1.13
CA MET A 32 11.56 -0.47 -2.51
C MET A 32 10.10 -0.37 -2.97
N LEU A 33 9.28 -1.36 -2.63
CA LEU A 33 7.86 -1.38 -2.97
C LEU A 33 7.09 -0.27 -2.25
N THR A 34 7.22 -0.16 -0.93
CA THR A 34 6.44 0.77 -0.11
C THR A 34 6.91 2.23 -0.21
N GLU A 35 8.22 2.48 -0.34
CA GLU A 35 8.75 3.85 -0.36
C GLU A 35 8.91 4.45 -1.75
N LYS A 36 9.07 3.62 -2.80
CA LYS A 36 9.37 4.12 -4.16
C LYS A 36 8.35 3.75 -5.20
N LEU A 37 7.88 2.50 -5.20
CA LEU A 37 7.02 2.01 -6.27
C LEU A 37 5.54 2.37 -6.02
N PHE A 38 4.95 1.89 -4.94
CA PHE A 38 3.52 2.08 -4.65
C PHE A 38 3.07 3.53 -4.52
N PRO A 39 3.85 4.47 -3.95
CA PRO A 39 3.43 5.87 -3.85
C PRO A 39 3.15 6.56 -5.20
N GLN A 40 3.57 5.97 -6.32
CA GLN A 40 3.28 6.51 -7.65
C GLN A 40 1.83 6.25 -8.10
N TRP A 41 1.13 5.28 -7.50
CA TRP A 41 -0.21 4.85 -7.92
C TRP A 41 -1.20 4.59 -6.77
N ALA A 42 -0.74 4.58 -5.52
CA ALA A 42 -1.57 4.32 -4.35
C ALA A 42 -1.08 5.14 -3.14
N ASP A 43 -1.99 5.43 -2.20
CA ASP A 43 -1.60 5.96 -0.90
C ASP A 43 -0.93 4.87 -0.08
N VAL A 44 0.23 5.16 0.50
CA VAL A 44 0.97 4.21 1.35
C VAL A 44 1.01 4.76 2.77
N LEU A 45 0.47 4.01 3.73
CA LEU A 45 0.42 4.43 5.12
C LEU A 45 0.43 3.24 6.08
N ALA A 46 0.65 3.51 7.37
CA ALA A 46 0.54 2.50 8.41
C ALA A 46 -0.93 2.20 8.75
N VAL A 47 -1.22 1.02 9.30
CA VAL A 47 -2.56 0.64 9.77
C VAL A 47 -3.13 1.69 10.72
N GLU A 48 -2.31 2.23 11.62
CA GLU A 48 -2.76 3.23 12.59
C GLU A 48 -3.25 4.53 11.92
N ASP A 49 -2.52 5.00 10.91
CA ASP A 49 -2.88 6.21 10.18
C ASP A 49 -4.12 5.99 9.32
N TRP A 50 -4.29 4.77 8.82
CA TRP A 50 -5.48 4.40 8.04
C TRP A 50 -6.73 4.43 8.90
N LEU A 51 -6.64 3.83 10.09
CA LEU A 51 -7.74 3.83 11.06
C LEU A 51 -8.17 5.26 11.42
N LYS A 52 -7.21 6.19 11.59
CA LYS A 52 -7.51 7.61 11.82
C LYS A 52 -8.20 8.26 10.63
N ALA A 53 -7.81 7.91 9.41
CA ALA A 53 -8.39 8.47 8.18
C ALA A 53 -9.84 8.02 7.93
N ILE A 54 -10.20 6.80 8.33
CA ILE A 54 -11.55 6.23 8.09
C ILE A 54 -12.48 6.29 9.30
N ALA A 55 -11.98 6.63 10.49
CA ALA A 55 -12.79 6.69 11.69
C ALA A 55 -13.91 7.75 11.54
N PRO A 56 -15.16 7.42 11.91
CA PRO A 56 -16.21 8.42 12.00
C PRO A 56 -15.86 9.45 13.08
N GLN A 57 -16.12 10.73 12.79
CA GLN A 57 -16.01 11.81 13.79
C GLN A 57 -17.04 11.68 14.91
#